data_AF-A0A811Q2R8-F1
#
_entry.id   AF-A0A811Q2R8-F1
#
_cell.length_a   1.000
_cell.length_b   1.000
_cell.length_c   1.000
_cell.angle_alpha   90.00
_cell.angle_beta   90.00
_cell.angle_gamma   90.00
#
_symmetry.space_group_name_H-M   'P 1'
#
loop_
_entity.id
_entity.type
_entity.pdbx_description
1 polymer ?
#
loop_
_entity_poly.entity_id
_entity_poly.type
_entity_poly.pdbx_seq_one_letter_code
_entity_poly.pdbx_strand_id
1 'polypeptide(L)'
;MLKNVLGYTYTLNRCLQMRDSFMVNGIKLIDITKHQLEKMLGDDELENFLKDVTTFCAKHDIKVPSMDDIYEPVLKPKGFLRKVKNLQHYRVEIFTSILDRALQELNDRFDEMNIDFLLAVASLDPASSFYPYNKDRLLELACSYPEDFSSTDL
;
A
#
# COMPACT_ATOMS: atom_id res chain seq x y z
N MET A 1 4.51 15.94 -1.55
CA MET A 1 3.78 14.68 -1.29
C MET A 1 4.19 13.49 -2.17
N LEU A 2 4.46 13.61 -3.47
CA LEU A 2 4.88 12.44 -4.28
C LEU A 2 6.15 11.77 -3.72
N LYS A 3 7.10 12.57 -3.24
CA LYS A 3 8.27 12.12 -2.48
C LYS A 3 7.92 11.39 -1.18
N ASN A 4 6.78 11.69 -0.57
CA ASN A 4 6.35 11.05 0.67
C ASN A 4 5.74 9.69 0.34
N VAL A 5 4.83 9.59 -0.64
CA VAL A 5 4.27 8.29 -1.09
C VAL A 5 5.37 7.37 -1.64
N LEU A 6 6.25 7.88 -2.49
CA LEU A 6 7.43 7.16 -2.98
C LEU A 6 8.40 6.86 -1.84
N GLY A 7 8.51 7.73 -0.84
CA GLY A 7 9.34 7.54 0.34
C GLY A 7 8.81 6.42 1.24
N TYR A 8 7.50 6.35 1.48
CA TYR A 8 6.86 5.30 2.25
C TYR A 8 6.94 3.95 1.54
N THR A 9 6.61 3.90 0.24
CA THR A 9 6.75 2.68 -0.56
C THR A 9 8.20 2.22 -0.69
N TYR A 10 9.17 3.13 -0.85
CA TYR A 10 10.60 2.82 -0.84
C TYR A 10 11.07 2.29 0.53
N THR A 11 10.62 2.92 1.62
CA THR A 11 10.96 2.49 2.98
C THR A 11 10.39 1.12 3.28
N LEU A 12 9.12 0.89 2.93
CA LEU A 12 8.45 -0.40 3.05
C LEU A 12 9.16 -1.47 2.21
N ASN A 13 9.50 -1.17 0.95
CA ASN A 13 10.22 -2.07 0.05
C ASN A 13 11.62 -2.44 0.60
N ARG A 14 12.35 -1.47 1.14
CA ARG A 14 13.66 -1.69 1.75
C ARG A 14 13.55 -2.51 3.04
N CYS A 15 12.52 -2.26 3.85
CA CYS A 15 12.22 -3.07 5.02
C CYS A 15 11.91 -4.51 4.61
N LEU A 16 11.03 -4.73 3.62
CA LEU A 16 10.69 -6.05 3.06
C LEU A 16 11.94 -6.83 2.60
N GLN A 17 13.00 -6.15 2.18
CA GLN A 17 14.25 -6.76 1.74
C GLN A 17 15.24 -7.03 2.90
N MET A 18 15.09 -6.39 4.06
CA MET A 18 16.00 -6.56 5.20
C MET A 18 15.49 -7.62 6.18
N ARG A 19 15.82 -8.88 5.90
CA ARG A 19 15.38 -10.10 6.61
C ARG A 19 15.48 -10.04 8.15
N ASP A 20 16.47 -9.33 8.71
CA ASP A 20 16.80 -9.38 10.15
C ASP A 20 16.10 -8.28 11.00
N SER A 21 15.46 -7.27 10.38
CA SER A 21 14.71 -6.21 11.09
C SER A 21 13.30 -6.01 10.53
N PHE A 22 12.97 -6.70 9.45
CA PHE A 22 11.71 -6.55 8.73
C PHE A 22 10.50 -6.86 9.58
N MET A 23 10.55 -7.85 10.46
CA MET A 23 9.29 -8.47 10.87
C MET A 23 8.51 -7.65 11.91
N VAL A 24 9.18 -7.06 12.89
CA VAL A 24 8.49 -6.19 13.87
C VAL A 24 8.31 -4.76 13.36
N ASN A 25 9.30 -4.22 12.63
CA ASN A 25 9.23 -2.85 12.12
C ASN A 25 8.43 -2.74 10.82
N GLY A 26 8.45 -3.77 9.98
CA GLY A 26 7.73 -3.84 8.72
C GLY A 26 6.22 -3.96 8.89
N ILE A 27 5.73 -4.75 9.85
CA ILE A 27 4.29 -4.83 10.15
C ILE A 27 3.75 -3.48 10.59
N LYS A 28 4.47 -2.77 11.48
CA LYS A 28 4.11 -1.39 11.87
C LYS A 28 4.11 -0.45 10.67
N LEU A 29 5.08 -0.57 9.76
CA LEU A 29 5.13 0.25 8.54
C LEU A 29 3.98 -0.06 7.58
N ILE A 30 3.56 -1.32 7.47
CA ILE A 30 2.39 -1.71 6.66
C ILE A 30 1.15 -1.02 7.21
N ASP A 31 0.93 -1.08 8.51
CA ASP A 31 -0.24 -0.46 9.17
C ASP A 31 -0.24 1.07 9.00
N ILE A 32 0.91 1.72 9.24
CA ILE A 32 1.09 3.15 8.98
C ILE A 32 0.81 3.49 7.51
N THR A 33 1.26 2.66 6.58
CA THR A 33 1.08 2.89 5.14
C THR A 33 -0.40 2.76 4.75
N LYS A 34 -1.10 1.73 5.24
CA LYS A 34 -2.54 1.56 5.03
C LYS A 34 -3.32 2.78 5.53
N HIS A 35 -3.07 3.20 6.76
CA HIS A 35 -3.72 4.37 7.35
C HIS A 35 -3.45 5.66 6.56
N GLN A 36 -2.24 5.84 6.05
CA GLN A 36 -1.91 7.00 5.22
C GLN A 36 -2.61 6.96 3.86
N LEU A 37 -2.72 5.80 3.21
CA LEU A 37 -3.46 5.67 1.96
C LEU A 37 -4.95 5.96 2.16
N GLU A 38 -5.55 5.45 3.24
CA GLU A 38 -6.93 5.78 3.63
C GLU A 38 -7.13 7.27 3.87
N LYS A 39 -6.20 7.92 4.60
CA LYS A 39 -6.25 9.36 4.81
C LYS A 39 -6.15 10.14 3.49
N MET A 40 -5.30 9.68 2.57
CA MET A 40 -5.12 10.30 1.25
C MET A 40 -6.36 10.18 0.35
N LEU A 41 -7.23 9.21 0.59
CA LEU A 41 -8.52 9.09 -0.09
C LEU A 41 -9.54 10.11 0.41
N GLY A 42 -9.30 10.76 1.56
CA GLY A 42 -10.12 11.87 2.04
C GLY A 42 -10.05 13.08 1.09
N ASP A 43 -11.21 13.72 0.86
CA ASP A 43 -11.36 14.77 -0.16
C ASP A 43 -10.36 15.93 -0.01
N ASP A 44 -10.17 16.45 1.21
CA ASP A 44 -9.24 17.55 1.50
C ASP A 44 -7.77 17.16 1.25
N GLU A 45 -7.40 15.94 1.67
CA GLU A 45 -6.05 15.41 1.54
C GLU A 45 -5.71 15.09 0.08
N LEU A 46 -6.68 14.59 -0.69
CA LEU A 46 -6.57 14.34 -2.11
C LEU A 46 -6.39 15.65 -2.88
N GLU A 47 -7.10 16.72 -2.50
CA GLU A 47 -6.93 18.02 -3.13
C GLU A 47 -5.53 18.60 -2.88
N ASN A 48 -5.02 18.48 -1.65
CA ASN A 48 -3.65 18.85 -1.31
C ASN A 48 -2.62 18.04 -2.10
N PHE A 49 -2.88 16.74 -2.28
CA PHE A 49 -2.05 15.88 -3.12
C PHE A 49 -2.04 16.34 -4.59
N LEU A 50 -3.19 16.69 -5.17
CA LEU A 50 -3.28 17.21 -6.53
C LEU A 50 -2.51 18.54 -6.69
N LYS A 51 -2.55 19.43 -5.69
CA LYS A 51 -1.75 20.66 -5.67
C LYS A 51 -0.24 20.36 -5.66
N ASP A 52 0.17 19.38 -4.85
CA ASP A 52 1.55 18.93 -4.79
C ASP A 52 2.04 18.31 -6.10
N VAL A 53 1.20 17.50 -6.76
CA VAL A 53 1.49 16.95 -8.10
C VAL A 53 1.62 18.07 -9.12
N THR A 54 0.70 19.03 -9.09
CA THR A 54 0.73 20.20 -10.00
C THR A 54 2.01 21.02 -9.81
N THR A 55 2.40 21.26 -8.55
CA THR A 55 3.63 21.98 -8.19
C THR A 55 4.88 21.21 -8.62
N PHE A 56 4.88 19.88 -8.46
CA PHE A 56 5.95 19.02 -8.94
C PHE A 56 6.07 19.08 -10.46
N CYS A 57 4.96 18.98 -11.19
CA CYS A 57 4.94 19.09 -12.64
C CYS A 57 5.50 20.44 -13.10
N ALA A 58 5.05 21.54 -12.50
CA ALA A 58 5.57 22.88 -12.79
C ALA A 58 7.07 23.00 -12.56
N LYS A 59 7.60 22.38 -11.49
CA LYS A 59 9.04 22.38 -11.18
C LYS A 59 9.89 21.61 -12.20
N HIS A 60 9.30 20.64 -12.89
CA HIS A 60 10.00 19.76 -13.82
C HIS A 60 9.60 20.01 -15.29
N ASP A 61 9.04 21.20 -15.59
CA ASP A 61 8.58 21.61 -16.92
C ASP A 61 7.58 20.63 -17.57
N ILE A 62 6.83 19.90 -16.74
CA ILE A 62 5.77 19.00 -17.19
C ILE A 62 4.49 19.83 -17.33
N LYS A 63 3.98 19.91 -18.57
CA LYS A 63 2.75 20.64 -18.86
C LYS A 63 1.54 19.99 -18.19
N VAL A 64 0.89 20.73 -17.29
CA VAL A 64 -0.38 20.31 -16.67
C VAL A 64 -1.55 20.78 -17.56
N PRO A 65 -2.48 19.89 -17.93
CA PRO A 65 -3.66 20.29 -18.70
C PRO A 65 -4.62 21.13 -17.84
N SER A 66 -5.45 21.96 -18.49
CA SER A 66 -6.52 22.69 -17.81
C SER A 66 -7.53 21.71 -17.22
N MET A 67 -7.82 21.84 -15.94
CA MET A 67 -8.71 20.92 -15.21
C MET A 67 -10.19 21.05 -15.62
N ASP A 68 -10.56 22.17 -16.23
CA ASP A 68 -11.90 22.42 -16.77
C ASP A 68 -12.12 21.89 -18.19
N ASP A 69 -11.03 21.61 -18.91
CA ASP A 69 -11.10 21.10 -20.28
C ASP A 69 -11.59 19.65 -20.30
N ILE A 70 -12.13 19.25 -21.45
CA ILE A 70 -12.49 17.85 -21.70
C ILE A 70 -11.19 17.05 -21.82
N TYR A 71 -11.15 15.89 -21.16
CA TYR A 71 -10.02 14.97 -21.26
C TYR A 71 -9.87 14.43 -22.68
N GLU A 72 -8.71 14.66 -23.27
CA GLU A 72 -8.31 14.12 -24.58
C GLU A 72 -7.18 13.08 -24.38
N PRO A 73 -7.45 11.78 -24.59
CA PRO A 73 -6.41 10.77 -24.46
C PRO A 73 -5.39 10.86 -25.59
N VAL A 74 -4.12 10.76 -25.23
CA VAL A 74 -2.98 10.81 -26.16
C VAL A 74 -2.95 9.60 -27.11
N LEU A 75 -3.48 8.45 -26.68
CA LEU A 75 -3.30 7.16 -27.36
C LEU A 75 -4.58 6.55 -27.97
N LYS A 76 -5.75 7.22 -27.89
CA LYS A 76 -7.02 6.64 -28.35
C LYS A 76 -7.72 7.49 -29.43
N PRO A 77 -8.41 6.87 -30.40
CA PRO A 77 -9.19 7.59 -31.40
C PRO A 77 -10.26 8.48 -30.75
N LYS A 78 -10.39 9.72 -31.24
CA LYS A 78 -11.25 10.79 -30.68
C LYS A 78 -12.76 10.50 -30.64
N GLY A 79 -13.23 9.35 -31.12
CA GLY A 79 -14.65 9.09 -31.40
C GLY A 79 -15.41 8.23 -30.38
N PHE A 80 -14.75 7.60 -29.40
CA PHE A 80 -15.38 6.54 -28.59
C PHE A 80 -15.48 6.82 -27.09
N LEU A 81 -15.29 8.06 -26.64
CA LEU A 81 -15.10 8.33 -25.21
C LEU A 81 -16.14 9.28 -24.61
N ARG A 82 -16.47 8.96 -23.35
CA ARG A 82 -17.29 9.77 -22.45
C ARG A 82 -16.63 11.16 -22.31
N LYS A 83 -17.38 12.23 -22.55
CA LYS A 83 -16.93 13.61 -22.31
C LYS A 83 -16.80 13.83 -20.80
N VAL A 84 -15.63 13.54 -20.24
CA VAL A 84 -15.28 13.81 -18.84
C VAL A 84 -14.30 14.97 -18.78
N LYS A 85 -14.37 15.78 -17.72
CA LYS A 85 -13.37 16.84 -17.46
C LYS A 85 -12.04 16.21 -17.05
N ASN A 86 -10.94 16.90 -17.33
CA ASN A 86 -9.60 16.53 -16.86
C ASN A 86 -9.58 16.34 -15.34
N LEU A 87 -10.23 17.22 -14.57
CA LEU A 87 -10.32 17.06 -13.12
C LEU A 87 -10.91 15.72 -12.70
N GLN A 88 -12.03 15.32 -13.31
CA GLN A 88 -12.70 14.06 -13.00
C GLN A 88 -11.83 12.85 -13.36
N HIS A 89 -11.22 12.89 -14.55
CA HIS A 89 -10.35 11.83 -15.02
C HIS A 89 -9.15 11.63 -14.09
N TYR A 90 -8.38 12.69 -13.83
CA TYR A 90 -7.19 12.57 -12.99
C TYR A 90 -7.52 12.29 -11.53
N ARG A 91 -8.48 13.00 -10.94
CA ARG A 91 -8.83 12.82 -9.53
C ARG A 91 -9.37 11.41 -9.28
N VAL A 92 -10.43 11.03 -9.98
CA VAL A 92 -11.19 9.80 -9.66
C VAL A 92 -10.67 8.58 -10.42
N GLU A 93 -10.54 8.69 -11.74
CA GLU A 93 -10.22 7.52 -12.58
C GLU A 93 -8.74 7.14 -12.50
N ILE A 94 -7.85 8.09 -12.17
CA ILE A 94 -6.42 7.82 -12.05
C ILE A 94 -6.00 7.76 -10.57
N PHE A 95 -6.00 8.88 -9.85
CA PHE A 95 -5.37 8.93 -8.53
C PHE A 95 -6.14 8.17 -7.46
N THR A 96 -7.44 8.39 -7.32
CA THR A 96 -8.28 7.61 -6.39
C THR A 96 -8.19 6.11 -6.72
N SER A 97 -8.34 5.75 -8.00
CA SER A 97 -8.28 4.33 -8.42
C SER A 97 -6.93 3.67 -8.11
N ILE A 98 -5.81 4.39 -8.24
CA ILE A 98 -4.47 3.88 -7.88
C ILE A 98 -4.34 3.72 -6.37
N LEU A 99 -4.79 4.70 -5.59
CA LEU A 99 -4.73 4.67 -4.13
C LEU A 99 -5.60 3.54 -3.56
N ASP A 100 -6.83 3.41 -4.04
CA ASP A 100 -7.75 2.33 -3.68
C ASP A 100 -7.14 0.97 -3.99
N ARG A 101 -6.56 0.80 -5.18
CA ARG A 101 -5.93 -0.46 -5.57
C ARG A 101 -4.70 -0.77 -4.72
N ALA A 102 -3.88 0.23 -4.40
CA ALA A 102 -2.72 0.04 -3.54
C ALA A 102 -3.14 -0.36 -2.11
N LEU A 103 -4.20 0.26 -1.59
CA LEU A 103 -4.77 -0.08 -0.29
C LEU A 103 -5.38 -1.48 -0.29
N GLN A 104 -6.13 -1.83 -1.33
CA GLN A 104 -6.71 -3.17 -1.50
C GLN A 104 -5.62 -4.24 -1.55
N GLU A 105 -4.58 -4.05 -2.36
CA GLU A 105 -3.47 -5.00 -2.47
C GLU A 105 -2.76 -5.19 -1.11
N LEU A 106 -2.59 -4.12 -0.32
CA LEU A 106 -2.02 -4.21 1.02
C LEU A 106 -2.95 -4.93 1.99
N ASN A 107 -4.26 -4.76 1.86
CA ASN A 107 -5.24 -5.45 2.69
C ASN A 107 -5.32 -6.94 2.36
N ASP A 108 -5.31 -7.29 1.06
CA ASP A 108 -5.37 -8.67 0.61
C ASP A 108 -4.08 -9.45 0.95
N ARG A 109 -2.91 -8.79 0.90
CA ARG A 109 -1.61 -9.44 1.21
C ARG A 109 -1.27 -9.50 2.69
N PHE A 110 -1.77 -8.56 3.47
CA PHE A 110 -1.48 -8.42 4.89
C PHE A 110 -2.79 -8.34 5.67
N ASP A 111 -3.60 -9.38 5.53
CA ASP A 111 -4.74 -9.63 6.40
C ASP A 111 -4.26 -10.13 7.78
N GLU A 112 -5.20 -10.31 8.70
CA GLU A 112 -4.90 -10.72 10.07
C GLU A 112 -4.12 -12.05 10.12
N MET A 113 -4.54 -13.04 9.31
CA MET A 113 -3.90 -14.35 9.25
C MET A 113 -2.46 -14.27 8.72
N ASN A 114 -2.22 -13.53 7.64
CA ASN A 114 -0.87 -13.38 7.08
C ASN A 114 0.03 -12.56 8.01
N ILE A 115 -0.51 -11.57 8.71
CA ILE A 115 0.23 -10.80 9.73
C ILE A 115 0.62 -11.71 10.90
N ASP A 116 -0.30 -12.52 11.41
CA ASP A 116 -0.03 -13.46 12.51
C ASP A 116 0.98 -14.53 12.10
N PHE A 117 0.86 -15.05 10.87
CA PHE A 117 1.84 -15.95 10.29
C PHE A 117 3.24 -15.30 10.25
N LEU A 118 3.33 -14.06 9.74
CA LEU A 118 4.59 -13.32 9.74
C LEU A 118 5.10 -13.12 11.16
N LEU A 119 4.28 -12.70 12.13
CA LEU A 119 4.71 -12.55 13.52
C LEU A 119 5.24 -13.86 14.12
N ALA A 120 4.61 -14.99 13.82
CA ALA A 120 5.05 -16.30 14.27
C ALA A 120 6.42 -16.68 13.67
N VAL A 121 6.61 -16.50 12.37
CA VAL A 121 7.91 -16.72 11.70
C VAL A 121 8.99 -15.77 12.27
N ALA A 122 8.63 -14.54 12.64
CA ALA A 122 9.53 -13.56 13.25
C ALA A 122 10.03 -14.00 14.59
N SER A 123 9.14 -14.62 15.35
CA SER A 123 9.42 -15.11 16.68
C SER A 123 10.46 -16.24 16.68
N LEU A 124 10.65 -16.89 15.53
CA LEU A 124 11.63 -17.95 15.29
C LEU A 124 12.98 -17.41 14.80
N ASP A 125 13.17 -16.09 14.69
CA ASP A 125 14.43 -15.50 14.26
C ASP A 125 15.51 -15.60 15.36
N PRO A 126 16.61 -16.36 15.14
CA PRO A 126 17.70 -16.49 16.11
C PRO A 126 18.42 -15.17 16.35
N ALA A 127 18.43 -14.24 15.39
CA ALA A 127 19.08 -12.93 15.54
C ALA A 127 18.41 -12.08 16.62
N SER A 128 17.11 -12.29 16.85
CA SER A 128 16.34 -11.65 17.92
C SER A 128 16.45 -12.39 19.27
N SER A 129 17.27 -13.45 19.36
CA SER A 129 17.34 -14.36 20.51
C SER A 129 15.97 -14.97 20.87
N PHE A 130 15.10 -15.13 19.87
CA PHE A 130 13.73 -15.60 20.05
C PHE A 130 12.90 -14.73 21.02
N TYR A 131 13.25 -13.46 21.20
CA TYR A 131 12.55 -12.55 22.13
C TYR A 131 11.02 -12.48 21.93
N PRO A 132 10.48 -12.50 20.68
CA PRO A 132 9.03 -12.50 20.46
C PRO A 132 8.37 -13.88 20.56
N TYR A 133 9.12 -14.96 20.84
CA TYR A 133 8.62 -16.34 20.82
C TYR A 133 7.47 -16.54 21.80
N ASN A 134 6.37 -17.07 21.28
CA ASN A 134 5.20 -17.46 22.06
C ASN A 134 4.67 -18.78 21.51
N LYS A 135 4.78 -19.84 22.33
CA LYS A 135 4.36 -21.19 21.98
C LYS A 135 2.86 -21.26 21.67
N ASP A 136 2.03 -20.62 22.48
CA ASP A 136 0.57 -20.70 22.35
C ASP A 136 0.10 -20.08 21.03
N ARG A 137 0.68 -18.93 20.65
CA ARG A 137 0.40 -18.30 19.34
C ARG A 137 0.82 -19.15 18.15
N LEU A 138 1.96 -19.84 18.25
CA LEU A 138 2.42 -20.76 17.21
C LEU A 138 1.49 -21.97 17.07
N LEU A 139 0.97 -22.48 18.19
CA LEU A 139 -0.01 -23.56 18.19
C LEU A 139 -1.35 -23.10 17.60
N GLU A 140 -1.84 -21.91 17.95
CA GLU A 140 -3.06 -21.33 17.33
C GLU A 140 -2.92 -21.20 15.81
N LEU A 141 -1.76 -20.72 15.34
CA LEU A 141 -1.46 -20.64 13.92
C LEU A 141 -1.43 -22.04 13.28
N ALA A 142 -0.76 -23.03 13.87
CA ALA A 142 -0.71 -24.38 13.33
C ALA A 142 -2.11 -25.04 13.29
N CYS A 143 -2.97 -24.78 14.28
CA CYS A 143 -4.38 -25.21 14.27
C CYS A 143 -5.19 -24.60 13.10
N SER A 144 -4.74 -23.46 12.56
CA SER A 144 -5.39 -22.79 11.42
C SER A 144 -5.12 -23.48 10.08
N TYR A 145 -4.16 -24.42 10.04
CA TYR A 145 -3.78 -25.20 8.85
C TYR A 145 -3.99 -26.71 9.09
N PRO A 146 -5.25 -27.16 9.22
CA PRO A 146 -5.58 -28.55 9.58
C PRO A 146 -5.16 -29.59 8.52
N GLU A 147 -4.89 -29.16 7.29
CA GLU A 147 -4.38 -30.02 6.22
C GLU A 147 -2.86 -30.25 6.33
N ASP A 148 -2.13 -29.36 7.01
CA ASP A 148 -0.68 -29.39 7.13
C ASP A 148 -0.20 -29.99 8.47
N PHE A 149 -1.03 -29.96 9.52
CA PHE A 149 -0.68 -30.45 10.86
C PHE A 149 -1.70 -31.44 11.40
N SER A 150 -1.22 -32.60 11.87
CA SER A 150 -2.05 -33.60 12.55
C SER A 150 -2.15 -33.33 14.06
N SER A 151 -3.08 -34.02 14.74
CA SER A 151 -3.19 -33.98 16.21
C SER A 151 -1.97 -34.55 16.93
N THR A 152 -1.08 -35.25 16.23
CA THR A 152 0.20 -35.71 16.76
C THR A 152 1.34 -34.70 16.58
N ASP A 153 1.17 -33.71 15.69
CA ASP A 153 2.15 -32.64 15.45
C ASP A 153 1.93 -31.42 16.37
N LEU A 154 0.70 -31.23 16.84
CA LEU A 154 0.25 -30.16 17.77
C LEU A 154 0.42 -30.55 19.24
#